data_AF-A0A9N9GPR0-F1
#
_entry.id   AF-A0A9N9GPR0-F1
#
_cell.length_a   1.000
_cell.length_b   1.000
_cell.length_c   1.000
_cell.angle_alpha   90.00
_cell.angle_beta   90.00
_cell.angle_gamma   90.00
#
_symmetry.space_group_name_H-M   'P 1'
#
loop_
_entity.id
_entity.type
_entity.pdbx_description
1 polymer ?
#
loop_
_entity_poly.entity_id
_entity_poly.type
_entity_poly.pdbx_seq_one_letter_code
_entity_poly.pdbx_strand_id
1 'polypeptide(L)'
;MKGPKFPWPFLEMPAWVNCDSLLIATEVYKEQYVEPLPNEGDVYVGSPWGTGKTHTLEHLTIHESINLLALSTRHTYSSAVTTRLNLKSYYDIDTKDINLPDHQRVVCQIESLHLITNKYKCEKKYECPPIPYDLWLDEVVSVISQAHTRLAGRLREHLYKLIHEARRIIVMDNDLTDLNIKWIKSLRKNKPFSVIHNTYQPQKSKTFRLASNKETVLTELWDWAKQMSSLPFDKRKSASLICHLRKDMQGIVRALRTDFPGLHIKNYHDKSDPVEKARDFSDVEEAWKEVDLLAYTSTLKIGISCINPKFERAFCLFNSYIETNAGTNQMLFHMRSVKDYICYIEQRSSNVPITEEGLFNWLLKAKRECLPQELQNRGYFQM
;
A
#
# COMPACT_ATOMS: atom_id res chain seq x y z
N MET A 1 -35.58 15.87 4.05
CA MET A 1 -35.04 16.19 2.72
C MET A 1 -34.45 14.91 2.14
N LYS A 2 -34.98 14.43 1.01
CA LYS A 2 -34.40 13.28 0.28
C LYS A 2 -33.06 13.76 -0.31
N GLY A 3 -31.97 13.05 -0.02
CA GLY A 3 -30.65 13.34 -0.61
C GLY A 3 -30.68 13.24 -2.14
N PRO A 4 -29.62 13.67 -2.84
CA PRO A 4 -29.57 13.61 -4.29
C PRO A 4 -29.86 12.17 -4.75
N LYS A 5 -30.92 11.99 -5.54
CA LYS A 5 -31.21 10.72 -6.20
C LYS A 5 -30.14 10.52 -7.28
N PHE A 6 -29.11 9.74 -6.96
CA PHE A 6 -28.21 9.22 -7.98
C PHE A 6 -29.04 8.40 -8.97
N PRO A 7 -29.01 8.71 -10.29
CA PRO A 7 -29.73 7.92 -11.28
C PRO A 7 -29.26 6.45 -11.23
N TRP A 8 -30.18 5.50 -11.29
CA TRP A 8 -29.88 4.06 -11.32
C TRP A 8 -28.81 3.61 -12.34
N PRO A 9 -28.57 4.28 -13.50
CA PRO A 9 -27.49 3.90 -14.42
C PRO A 9 -26.05 4.12 -13.89
N PHE A 10 -25.86 4.77 -12.73
CA PHE A 10 -24.51 4.99 -12.16
C PHE A 10 -23.95 3.79 -11.40
N LEU A 11 -24.72 2.70 -11.28
CA LEU A 11 -24.35 1.51 -10.50
C LEU A 11 -23.72 0.38 -11.32
N GLU A 12 -23.67 0.50 -12.66
CA GLU A 12 -23.04 -0.50 -13.52
C GLU A 12 -21.68 0.00 -14.02
N MET A 13 -20.63 -0.73 -13.64
CA MET A 13 -19.32 -0.60 -14.29
C MET A 13 -19.50 -0.97 -15.78
N PRO A 14 -18.90 -0.23 -16.74
CA PRO A 14 -18.90 -0.67 -18.12
C PRO A 14 -18.26 -2.07 -18.21
N ALA A 15 -18.99 -3.03 -18.78
CA ALA A 15 -18.66 -4.45 -18.97
C ALA A 15 -17.43 -4.77 -19.87
N TRP A 16 -16.42 -3.89 -19.92
CA TRP A 16 -15.31 -3.95 -20.86
C TRP A 16 -14.01 -4.01 -20.04
N VAL A 17 -13.85 -5.03 -19.19
CA VAL A 17 -12.62 -5.22 -18.42
C VAL A 17 -11.59 -5.92 -19.31
N ASN A 18 -10.91 -5.13 -20.14
CA ASN A 18 -9.59 -5.51 -20.64
C ASN A 18 -8.57 -4.85 -19.70
N CYS A 19 -7.95 -5.67 -18.85
CA CYS A 19 -6.91 -5.26 -17.89
C CYS A 19 -5.64 -4.69 -18.57
N ASP A 20 -5.56 -4.75 -19.89
CA ASP A 20 -4.43 -4.27 -20.70
C ASP A 20 -4.55 -2.81 -21.16
N SER A 21 -5.54 -2.03 -20.66
CA SER A 21 -5.62 -0.61 -20.98
C SER A 21 -4.42 0.16 -20.42
N LEU A 22 -3.58 0.69 -21.31
CA LEU A 22 -2.47 1.56 -20.94
C LEU A 22 -2.97 2.80 -20.20
N LEU A 23 -2.22 3.25 -19.19
CA LEU A 23 -2.45 4.53 -18.52
C LEU A 23 -2.04 5.67 -19.46
N ILE A 24 -3.02 6.41 -19.98
CA ILE A 24 -2.78 7.60 -20.80
C ILE A 24 -2.56 8.78 -19.85
N ALA A 25 -1.29 9.11 -19.65
CA ALA A 25 -0.88 10.16 -18.75
C ALA A 25 -0.69 11.50 -19.47
N THR A 26 -1.04 12.60 -18.80
CA THR A 26 -0.67 13.96 -19.24
C THR A 26 0.82 14.23 -19.04
N GLU A 27 1.43 13.53 -18.08
CA GLU A 27 2.85 13.66 -17.75
C GLU A 27 3.46 12.27 -17.49
N VAL A 28 4.60 12.00 -18.12
CA VAL A 28 5.34 10.74 -17.96
C VAL A 28 6.80 11.06 -17.68
N TYR A 29 7.32 10.53 -16.57
CA TYR A 29 8.74 10.64 -16.22
C TYR A 29 9.26 9.35 -15.61
N LYS A 30 10.56 9.32 -15.29
CA LYS A 30 11.25 8.14 -14.80
C LYS A 30 12.27 8.50 -13.72
N GLU A 31 11.74 8.94 -12.58
CA GLU A 31 12.53 9.37 -11.43
C GLU A 31 12.26 8.49 -10.22
N GLN A 32 13.26 8.34 -9.35
CA GLN A 32 13.13 7.47 -8.17
C GLN A 32 11.94 7.88 -7.29
N TYR A 33 11.68 9.18 -7.17
CA TYR A 33 10.59 9.71 -6.35
C TYR A 33 9.51 10.35 -7.20
N VAL A 34 8.28 10.34 -6.68
CA VAL A 34 7.17 11.07 -7.29
C VAL A 34 7.40 12.57 -7.11
N GLU A 35 7.40 13.29 -8.23
CA GLU A 35 7.51 14.75 -8.29
C GLU A 35 6.39 15.45 -7.51
N PRO A 36 6.60 16.70 -7.07
CA PRO A 36 5.57 17.48 -6.38
C PRO A 36 4.26 17.53 -7.19
N LEU A 37 3.14 17.27 -6.50
CA LEU A 37 1.84 17.22 -7.18
C LEU A 37 1.35 18.64 -7.51
N PRO A 38 0.63 18.84 -8.63
CA PRO A 38 -0.05 20.10 -8.93
C PRO A 38 -0.92 20.56 -7.76
N ASN A 39 -1.07 21.86 -7.54
CA ASN A 39 -1.89 22.37 -6.42
C ASN A 39 -3.39 22.40 -6.72
N GLU A 40 -3.76 22.37 -8.01
CA GLU A 40 -5.12 22.48 -8.49
C GLU A 40 -5.57 21.25 -9.29
N GLY A 41 -6.89 21.05 -9.33
CA GLY A 41 -7.50 19.93 -10.05
C GLY A 41 -7.28 18.57 -9.38
N ASP A 42 -8.02 17.59 -9.87
CA ASP A 42 -7.87 16.21 -9.43
C ASP A 42 -6.56 15.63 -9.97
N VAL A 43 -5.80 14.93 -9.13
CA VAL A 43 -4.50 14.37 -9.53
C VAL A 43 -4.55 12.86 -9.45
N TYR A 44 -4.17 12.21 -10.54
CA TYR A 44 -4.11 10.77 -10.67
C TYR A 44 -2.65 10.35 -10.87
N VAL A 45 -2.10 9.58 -9.95
CA VAL A 45 -0.68 9.21 -9.94
C VAL A 45 -0.55 7.70 -10.07
N GLY A 46 -0.16 7.24 -11.27
CA GLY A 46 0.35 5.90 -11.50
C GLY A 46 1.82 5.86 -11.14
N SER A 47 2.20 5.16 -10.07
CA SER A 47 3.61 5.12 -9.68
C SER A 47 3.99 3.83 -8.94
N PRO A 48 5.13 3.20 -9.27
CA PRO A 48 5.56 1.94 -8.68
C PRO A 48 5.71 1.89 -7.16
N TRP A 49 5.74 0.67 -6.61
CA TRP A 49 6.07 0.51 -5.19
C TRP A 49 7.43 1.12 -4.92
N GLY A 50 7.52 1.92 -3.87
CA GLY A 50 8.81 2.44 -3.45
C GLY A 50 9.32 3.69 -4.12
N THR A 51 8.46 4.36 -4.88
CA THR A 51 8.77 5.65 -5.48
C THR A 51 8.37 6.84 -4.60
N GLY A 52 8.21 6.61 -3.29
CA GLY A 52 7.90 7.68 -2.35
C GLY A 52 6.53 8.34 -2.53
N LYS A 53 5.52 7.63 -3.05
CA LYS A 53 4.13 8.14 -3.14
C LYS A 53 3.65 8.81 -1.84
N THR A 54 3.85 8.12 -0.71
CA THR A 54 3.53 8.64 0.62
C THR A 54 4.40 9.83 1.03
N HIS A 55 5.67 9.84 0.64
CA HIS A 55 6.60 10.94 0.92
C HIS A 55 6.21 12.22 0.17
N THR A 56 5.70 12.12 -1.06
CA THR A 56 5.18 13.28 -1.80
C THR A 56 4.05 13.98 -1.04
N LEU A 57 3.29 13.24 -0.23
CA LEU A 57 2.19 13.82 0.55
C LEU A 57 2.66 14.60 1.78
N GLU A 58 3.84 14.30 2.31
CA GLU A 58 4.45 15.11 3.39
C GLU A 58 4.74 16.53 2.92
N HIS A 59 5.05 16.66 1.63
CA HIS A 59 5.39 17.92 0.98
C HIS A 59 4.18 18.57 0.29
N LEU A 60 2.99 17.94 0.40
CA LEU A 60 1.77 18.49 -0.17
C LEU A 60 1.31 19.69 0.67
N THR A 61 1.33 20.87 0.04
CA THR A 61 0.88 22.10 0.68
C THR A 61 -0.66 22.16 0.65
N ILE A 62 -1.30 21.66 1.71
CA ILE A 62 -2.74 21.84 1.93
C ILE A 62 -2.92 23.07 2.82
N HIS A 63 -3.70 24.03 2.33
CA HIS A 63 -4.06 25.23 3.09
C HIS A 63 -4.77 24.85 4.40
N GLU A 64 -4.45 25.52 5.52
CA GLU A 64 -4.96 25.17 6.86
C GLU A 64 -6.49 25.19 6.98
N SER A 65 -7.17 25.94 6.12
CA SER A 65 -8.64 25.99 6.07
C SER A 65 -9.30 24.83 5.32
N ILE A 66 -8.52 23.92 4.74
CA ILE A 66 -9.00 22.78 3.95
C ILE A 66 -8.77 21.51 4.75
N ASN A 67 -9.85 20.75 4.95
CA ASN A 67 -9.74 19.46 5.63
C ASN A 67 -9.12 18.40 4.69
N LEU A 68 -8.43 17.40 5.23
CA LEU A 68 -7.93 16.25 4.50
C LEU A 68 -8.58 14.97 5.04
N LEU A 69 -9.18 14.21 4.15
CA LEU A 69 -9.61 12.84 4.40
C LEU A 69 -8.75 11.88 3.59
N ALA A 70 -8.01 11.00 4.25
CA ALA A 70 -7.29 9.90 3.62
C ALA A 70 -8.10 8.61 3.77
N LEU A 71 -8.35 7.91 2.66
CA LEU A 71 -8.99 6.60 2.68
C LEU A 71 -7.96 5.49 2.55
N SER A 72 -8.12 4.46 3.38
CA SER A 72 -7.30 3.26 3.37
C SER A 72 -8.14 2.01 3.23
N THR A 73 -7.59 1.00 2.56
CA THR A 73 -8.14 -0.35 2.44
C THR A 73 -7.72 -1.27 3.59
N ARG A 74 -6.84 -0.80 4.47
CA ARG A 74 -6.32 -1.55 5.60
C ARG A 74 -6.76 -0.89 6.90
N HIS A 75 -7.08 -1.72 7.88
CA HIS A 75 -7.51 -1.28 9.22
C HIS A 75 -6.60 -0.24 9.88
N THR A 76 -5.33 -0.30 9.52
CA THR A 76 -4.30 0.53 10.13
C THR A 76 -3.40 1.02 9.02
N TYR A 77 -3.59 2.29 8.67
CA TYR A 77 -2.52 3.05 8.10
C TYR A 77 -1.34 3.04 9.10
N SER A 78 -0.09 2.90 8.65
CA SER A 78 1.04 2.83 9.59
C SER A 78 1.08 4.06 10.51
N SER A 79 1.37 3.86 11.80
CA SER A 79 1.56 4.94 12.79
C SER A 79 2.62 5.95 12.35
N ALA A 80 3.65 5.49 11.62
CA ALA A 80 4.62 6.38 10.99
C ALA A 80 3.94 7.37 10.06
N VAL A 81 3.05 6.91 9.19
CA VAL A 81 2.48 7.80 8.18
C VAL A 81 1.41 8.70 8.76
N THR A 82 0.61 8.23 9.72
CA THR A 82 -0.30 9.12 10.44
C THR A 82 0.46 10.24 11.15
N THR A 83 1.60 9.92 11.77
CA THR A 83 2.47 10.92 12.41
C THR A 83 3.13 11.83 11.38
N ARG A 84 3.75 11.27 10.34
CA ARG A 84 4.47 12.01 9.28
C ARG A 84 3.57 12.97 8.51
N LEU A 85 2.30 12.59 8.29
CA LEU A 85 1.31 13.42 7.59
C LEU A 85 0.43 14.25 8.54
N ASN A 86 0.66 14.16 9.85
CA ASN A 86 -0.17 14.79 10.88
C ASN A 86 -1.68 14.47 10.69
N LEU A 87 -2.00 13.20 10.47
CA LEU A 87 -3.36 12.67 10.36
C LEU A 87 -3.78 12.03 11.68
N LYS A 88 -5.03 12.25 12.07
CA LYS A 88 -5.67 11.49 13.16
C LYS A 88 -6.26 10.20 12.61
N SER A 89 -5.93 9.07 13.22
CA SER A 89 -6.58 7.80 12.90
C SER A 89 -8.04 7.83 13.36
N TYR A 90 -8.96 7.33 12.54
CA TYR A 90 -10.36 7.16 12.94
C TYR A 90 -10.50 6.28 14.19
N TYR A 91 -9.54 5.38 14.45
CA TYR A 91 -9.52 4.49 15.60
C TYR A 91 -9.23 5.23 16.92
N ASP A 92 -8.46 6.31 16.87
CA ASP A 92 -8.05 7.07 18.07
C ASP A 92 -9.08 8.15 18.46
N ILE A 93 -10.13 8.31 17.65
CA ILE A 93 -11.19 9.29 17.87
C ILE A 93 -12.35 8.58 18.56
N ASP A 94 -12.48 8.80 19.87
CA ASP A 94 -13.55 8.22 20.71
C ASP A 94 -14.89 8.95 20.51
N THR A 95 -15.42 8.91 19.29
CA THR A 95 -16.74 9.46 18.95
C THR A 95 -17.46 8.56 17.95
N LYS A 96 -18.79 8.54 18.03
CA LYS A 96 -19.62 7.77 17.08
C LYS A 96 -19.73 8.43 15.69
N ASP A 97 -19.53 9.74 15.62
CA ASP A 97 -19.59 10.55 14.41
C ASP A 97 -18.30 11.39 14.32
N ILE A 98 -17.40 11.05 13.41
CA ILE A 98 -16.18 11.80 13.11
C ILE A 98 -16.51 12.87 12.09
N ASN A 99 -16.62 14.11 12.54
CA ASN A 99 -16.94 15.23 11.67
C ASN A 99 -15.64 15.89 11.15
N LEU A 100 -15.43 15.94 9.83
CA LEU A 100 -14.17 16.43 9.24
C LEU A 100 -13.73 17.81 9.76
N PRO A 101 -14.62 18.81 9.91
CA PRO A 101 -14.27 20.11 10.48
C PRO A 101 -13.73 20.09 11.92
N ASP A 102 -14.02 19.05 12.71
CA ASP A 102 -13.57 18.92 14.09
C ASP A 102 -12.15 18.37 14.21
N HIS A 103 -11.73 17.58 13.21
CA HIS A 103 -10.46 16.87 13.23
C HIS A 103 -9.46 17.38 12.21
N GLN A 104 -9.92 18.14 11.20
CA GLN A 104 -9.19 18.70 10.06
C GLN A 104 -8.48 17.68 9.17
N ARG A 105 -7.76 16.72 9.73
CA ARG A 105 -6.95 15.72 9.03
C ARG A 105 -7.24 14.34 9.59
N VAL A 106 -7.93 13.50 8.84
CA VAL A 106 -8.37 12.17 9.28
C VAL A 106 -7.96 11.10 8.28
N VAL A 107 -7.44 9.98 8.77
CA VAL A 107 -7.37 8.74 7.98
C VAL A 107 -8.48 7.79 8.41
N CYS A 108 -9.23 7.27 7.44
CA CYS A 108 -10.34 6.37 7.68
C CYS A 108 -10.23 5.13 6.80
N GLN A 109 -10.52 3.97 7.39
CA GLN A 109 -10.69 2.76 6.61
C GLN A 109 -12.01 2.81 5.82
N ILE A 110 -12.03 2.24 4.63
CA ILE A 110 -13.22 2.22 3.76
C ILE A 110 -14.45 1.57 4.43
N GLU A 111 -14.28 0.49 5.20
CA GLU A 111 -15.37 -0.16 5.94
C GLU A 111 -15.90 0.69 7.10
N SER A 112 -15.09 1.62 7.60
CA SER A 112 -15.43 2.52 8.71
C SER A 112 -15.96 3.88 8.24
N LEU A 113 -16.19 4.05 6.93
CA LEU A 113 -16.70 5.29 6.34
C LEU A 113 -18.02 5.78 6.93
N HIS A 114 -18.80 4.90 7.56
CA HIS A 114 -20.07 5.25 8.20
C HIS A 114 -19.88 6.21 9.38
N LEU A 115 -18.68 6.28 9.95
CA LEU A 115 -18.30 7.21 11.02
C LEU A 115 -18.04 8.61 10.47
N ILE A 116 -17.71 8.76 9.18
CA ILE A 116 -17.29 10.04 8.60
C ILE A 116 -18.50 10.91 8.27
N THR A 117 -18.44 12.17 8.70
CA THR A 117 -19.43 13.19 8.36
C THR A 117 -18.74 14.51 7.99
N ASN A 118 -19.42 15.34 7.20
CA ASN A 118 -19.00 16.71 6.90
C ASN A 118 -20.17 17.66 7.17
N LYS A 119 -20.50 17.81 8.45
CA LYS A 119 -21.60 18.64 8.96
C LYS A 119 -21.04 19.96 9.52
N TYR A 120 -21.82 21.02 9.40
CA TYR A 120 -21.50 22.32 10.00
C TYR A 120 -21.73 22.30 11.51
N LYS A 121 -21.01 23.19 12.19
CA LYS A 121 -21.28 23.54 13.60
C LYS A 121 -22.38 24.60 13.78
N CYS A 122 -22.79 25.29 12.70
CA CYS A 122 -23.80 26.34 12.80
C CYS A 122 -25.20 25.74 13.03
N GLU A 123 -25.89 26.23 14.06
CA GLU A 123 -27.26 25.82 14.42
C GLU A 123 -28.29 26.19 13.31
N LYS A 124 -27.99 27.21 12.50
CA LYS A 124 -28.81 27.61 11.36
C LYS A 124 -28.42 26.82 10.11
N LYS A 125 -29.16 25.73 9.86
CA LYS A 125 -28.98 24.75 8.76
C LYS A 125 -28.91 25.29 7.32
N TYR A 126 -29.12 26.59 7.07
CA TYR A 126 -29.51 27.08 5.74
C TYR A 126 -28.54 28.05 5.06
N GLU A 127 -27.43 28.46 5.68
CA GLU A 127 -26.60 29.56 5.11
C GLU A 127 -25.09 29.28 4.98
N CYS A 128 -24.56 28.16 5.48
CA CYS A 128 -23.13 27.89 5.38
C CYS A 128 -22.85 26.93 4.21
N PRO A 129 -21.84 27.17 3.34
CA PRO A 129 -21.38 26.24 2.30
C PRO A 129 -20.33 25.24 2.84
N PRO A 130 -20.29 23.95 2.38
CA PRO A 130 -19.62 22.89 3.12
C PRO A 130 -18.15 23.20 3.26
N ILE A 131 -17.57 22.93 4.43
CA ILE A 131 -16.13 23.16 4.59
C ILE A 131 -15.44 22.27 3.56
N PRO A 132 -14.63 22.87 2.66
CA PRO A 132 -13.98 22.12 1.61
C PRO A 132 -13.01 21.13 2.22
N TYR A 133 -12.94 19.96 1.60
CA TYR A 133 -11.97 18.95 1.96
C TYR A 133 -11.34 18.36 0.70
N ASP A 134 -10.08 17.97 0.84
CA ASP A 134 -9.38 17.17 -0.13
C ASP A 134 -9.49 15.69 0.27
N LEU A 135 -9.66 14.83 -0.73
CA LEU A 135 -9.79 13.40 -0.53
C LEU A 135 -8.58 12.69 -1.13
N TRP A 136 -7.85 11.96 -0.30
CA TRP A 136 -6.78 11.09 -0.76
C TRP A 136 -7.26 9.64 -0.81
N LEU A 137 -7.11 9.03 -1.99
CA LEU A 137 -7.39 7.63 -2.26
C LEU A 137 -6.07 6.91 -2.50
N ASP A 138 -5.53 6.27 -1.45
CA ASP A 138 -4.35 5.40 -1.53
C ASP A 138 -4.78 3.97 -1.89
N GLU A 139 -3.97 3.27 -2.69
CA GLU A 139 -4.30 1.96 -3.24
C GLU A 139 -5.71 1.93 -3.88
N VAL A 140 -6.01 2.90 -4.76
CA VAL A 140 -7.36 3.09 -5.29
C VAL A 140 -7.94 1.86 -5.99
N VAL A 141 -7.11 1.02 -6.59
CA VAL A 141 -7.56 -0.22 -7.23
C VAL A 141 -8.16 -1.15 -6.18
N SER A 142 -7.53 -1.22 -5.00
CA SER A 142 -8.04 -1.96 -3.85
C SER A 142 -9.28 -1.28 -3.24
N VAL A 143 -9.32 0.07 -3.18
CA VAL A 143 -10.51 0.82 -2.72
C VAL A 143 -11.72 0.49 -3.59
N ILE A 144 -11.57 0.54 -4.92
CA ILE A 144 -12.61 0.21 -5.88
C ILE A 144 -13.05 -1.25 -5.69
N SER A 145 -12.10 -2.18 -5.60
CA SER A 145 -12.39 -3.61 -5.39
C SER A 145 -13.20 -3.85 -4.11
N GLN A 146 -12.80 -3.26 -2.99
CA GLN A 146 -13.52 -3.38 -1.71
C GLN A 146 -14.90 -2.73 -1.77
N ALA A 147 -15.02 -1.56 -2.42
CA ALA A 147 -16.30 -0.89 -2.64
C ALA A 147 -17.32 -1.79 -3.34
N HIS A 148 -16.87 -2.62 -4.28
CA HIS A 148 -17.73 -3.53 -5.03
C HIS A 148 -17.99 -4.86 -4.33
N THR A 149 -16.99 -5.43 -3.64
CA THR A 149 -17.05 -6.79 -3.08
C THR A 149 -17.54 -6.85 -1.64
N ARG A 150 -17.20 -5.87 -0.81
CA ARG A 150 -17.39 -5.92 0.65
C ARG A 150 -18.36 -4.88 1.18
N LEU A 151 -18.50 -3.74 0.51
CA LEU A 151 -19.35 -2.67 1.01
C LEU A 151 -20.83 -2.91 0.70
N ALA A 152 -21.64 -2.85 1.75
CA ALA A 152 -23.08 -2.73 1.64
C ALA A 152 -23.46 -1.47 0.84
N GLY A 153 -24.59 -1.51 0.11
CA GLY A 153 -24.99 -0.45 -0.82
C GLY A 153 -24.96 0.97 -0.22
N ARG A 154 -25.40 1.13 1.03
CA ARG A 154 -25.37 2.41 1.75
C ARG A 154 -23.97 2.98 1.98
N LEU A 155 -22.99 2.13 2.26
CA LEU A 155 -21.60 2.57 2.48
C LEU A 155 -20.92 2.94 1.15
N ARG A 156 -21.27 2.22 0.09
CA ARG A 156 -20.86 2.54 -1.29
C ARG A 156 -21.39 3.91 -1.74
N GLU A 157 -22.67 4.19 -1.50
CA GLU A 157 -23.25 5.51 -1.76
C GLU A 157 -22.53 6.62 -0.97
N HIS A 158 -22.15 6.33 0.28
CA HIS A 158 -21.41 7.28 1.11
C HIS A 158 -20.01 7.57 0.54
N LEU A 159 -19.28 6.55 0.09
CA LEU A 159 -18.01 6.72 -0.62
C LEU A 159 -18.17 7.58 -1.87
N TYR A 160 -19.20 7.31 -2.68
CA TYR A 160 -19.42 8.05 -3.93
C TYR A 160 -19.74 9.52 -3.66
N LYS A 161 -20.54 9.77 -2.60
CA LYS A 161 -20.82 11.12 -2.13
C LYS A 161 -19.53 11.84 -1.70
N LEU A 162 -18.66 11.18 -0.94
CA LEU A 162 -17.39 11.76 -0.51
C LEU A 162 -16.47 12.09 -1.69
N ILE A 163 -16.39 11.22 -2.70
CA ILE A 163 -15.61 11.48 -3.92
C ILE A 163 -16.21 12.66 -4.69
N HIS A 164 -17.53 12.69 -4.84
CA HIS A 164 -18.23 13.73 -5.58
C HIS A 164 -18.06 15.11 -4.95
N GLU A 165 -18.27 15.22 -3.63
CA GLU A 165 -18.28 16.48 -2.88
C GLU A 165 -16.88 17.03 -2.55
N ALA A 166 -15.83 16.22 -2.68
CA ALA A 166 -14.46 16.65 -2.42
C ALA A 166 -14.10 17.89 -3.27
N ARG A 167 -13.39 18.84 -2.68
CA ARG A 167 -12.85 19.99 -3.41
C ARG A 167 -11.92 19.50 -4.52
N ARG A 168 -10.99 18.64 -4.12
CA ARG A 168 -9.97 18.00 -4.94
C ARG A 168 -9.78 16.56 -4.48
N ILE A 169 -9.45 15.68 -5.42
CA ILE A 169 -9.00 14.33 -5.08
C ILE A 169 -7.54 14.10 -5.49
N ILE A 170 -6.83 13.29 -4.70
CA ILE A 170 -5.51 12.77 -5.01
C ILE A 170 -5.62 11.26 -5.03
N VAL A 171 -5.38 10.66 -6.19
CA VAL A 171 -5.56 9.24 -6.43
C VAL A 171 -4.20 8.64 -6.72
N MET A 172 -3.79 7.64 -5.96
CA MET A 172 -2.46 7.04 -6.12
C MET A 172 -2.54 5.52 -6.12
N ASP A 173 -1.88 4.90 -7.11
CA ASP A 173 -1.73 3.45 -7.16
C ASP A 173 -0.55 3.06 -8.06
N ASN A 174 0.03 1.87 -7.84
CA ASN A 174 0.93 1.27 -8.82
C ASN A 174 0.18 0.71 -10.03
N ASP A 175 -1.02 0.17 -9.80
CA ASP A 175 -1.83 -0.54 -10.79
C ASP A 175 -2.90 0.36 -11.42
N LEU A 176 -2.69 1.69 -11.36
CA LEU A 176 -3.64 2.65 -11.87
C LEU A 176 -3.80 2.53 -13.39
N THR A 177 -5.03 2.29 -13.83
CA THR A 177 -5.39 2.23 -15.26
C THR A 177 -6.36 3.33 -15.67
N ASP A 178 -6.49 3.54 -16.98
CA ASP A 178 -7.51 4.42 -17.56
C ASP A 178 -8.93 4.04 -17.15
N LEU A 179 -9.21 2.75 -16.89
CA LEU A 179 -10.51 2.30 -16.41
C LEU A 179 -10.80 2.80 -14.99
N ASN A 180 -9.81 2.74 -14.10
CA ASN A 180 -9.95 3.29 -12.75
C ASN A 180 -10.20 4.80 -12.84
N ILE A 181 -9.43 5.51 -13.66
CA ILE A 181 -9.59 6.96 -13.85
C ILE A 181 -10.96 7.30 -14.43
N LYS A 182 -11.43 6.57 -15.44
CA LYS A 182 -12.77 6.77 -16.04
C LYS A 182 -13.87 6.57 -15.01
N TRP A 183 -13.77 5.54 -14.17
CA TRP A 183 -14.73 5.30 -13.09
C TRP A 183 -14.78 6.48 -12.12
N ILE A 184 -13.63 6.96 -11.63
CA ILE A 184 -13.57 8.11 -10.71
C ILE A 184 -14.09 9.39 -11.39
N LYS A 185 -13.69 9.64 -12.63
CA LYS A 185 -14.16 10.79 -13.42
C LYS A 185 -15.67 10.82 -13.61
N SER A 186 -16.32 9.67 -13.68
CA SER A 186 -17.78 9.59 -13.76
C SER A 186 -18.48 10.21 -12.53
N LEU A 187 -17.81 10.16 -11.36
CA LEU A 187 -18.24 10.78 -10.10
C LEU A 187 -17.79 12.25 -9.98
N ARG A 188 -16.78 12.66 -10.76
CA ARG A 188 -16.10 13.97 -10.74
C ARG A 188 -16.39 14.82 -11.99
N LYS A 189 -17.65 14.91 -12.41
CA LYS A 189 -18.02 15.63 -13.64
C LYS A 189 -17.56 17.09 -13.62
N ASN A 190 -17.01 17.55 -14.75
CA ASN A 190 -16.57 18.94 -14.99
C ASN A 190 -15.43 19.45 -14.08
N LYS A 191 -14.63 18.54 -13.48
CA LYS A 191 -13.46 18.93 -12.69
C LYS A 191 -12.19 18.82 -13.54
N PRO A 192 -11.30 19.83 -13.52
CA PRO A 192 -10.00 19.72 -14.17
C PRO A 192 -9.19 18.62 -13.49
N PHE A 193 -8.36 17.92 -14.27
CA PHE A 193 -7.54 16.84 -13.76
C PHE A 193 -6.19 16.76 -14.47
N SER A 194 -5.21 16.14 -13.80
CA SER A 194 -3.93 15.71 -14.37
C SER A 194 -3.68 14.23 -14.10
N VAL A 195 -3.01 13.57 -15.03
CA VAL A 195 -2.62 12.16 -14.92
C VAL A 195 -1.10 12.08 -15.01
N ILE A 196 -0.46 11.69 -13.93
CA ILE A 196 0.99 11.57 -13.78
C ILE A 196 1.35 10.09 -13.77
N HIS A 197 2.30 9.68 -14.61
CA HIS A 197 2.82 8.32 -14.62
C HIS A 197 4.33 8.32 -14.42
N ASN A 198 4.75 7.93 -13.21
CA ASN A 198 6.15 7.64 -12.95
C ASN A 198 6.45 6.20 -13.38
N THR A 199 7.34 6.04 -14.36
CA THR A 199 7.71 4.74 -14.94
C THR A 199 8.99 4.15 -14.33
N TYR A 200 9.54 4.76 -13.28
CA TYR A 200 10.73 4.29 -12.59
C TYR A 200 10.57 2.85 -12.09
N GLN A 201 11.65 2.08 -12.17
CA GLN A 201 11.64 0.66 -11.85
C GLN A 201 12.70 0.38 -10.77
N PRO A 202 12.35 0.48 -9.48
CA PRO A 202 13.29 0.24 -8.36
C PRO A 202 13.97 -1.12 -8.39
N GLN A 203 13.37 -2.09 -9.09
CA GLN A 203 13.87 -3.44 -9.31
C GLN A 203 15.04 -3.54 -10.29
N LYS A 204 15.24 -2.56 -11.19
CA LYS A 204 16.25 -2.68 -12.26
C LYS A 204 17.70 -2.69 -11.74
N SER A 205 17.95 -2.14 -10.56
CA SER A 205 19.27 -2.12 -9.92
C SER A 205 19.47 -3.25 -8.89
N LYS A 206 18.52 -4.17 -8.79
CA LYS A 206 18.49 -5.27 -7.81
C LYS A 206 18.73 -6.61 -8.50
N THR A 207 19.42 -7.51 -7.82
CA THR A 207 19.69 -8.87 -8.26
C THR A 207 18.70 -9.82 -7.59
N PHE A 208 18.03 -10.66 -8.37
CA PHE A 208 17.11 -11.68 -7.89
C PHE A 208 17.59 -13.06 -8.35
N ARG A 209 17.92 -13.93 -7.40
CA ARG A 209 18.28 -15.33 -7.64
C ARG A 209 17.13 -16.23 -7.20
N LEU A 210 16.74 -17.17 -8.07
CA LEU A 210 15.73 -18.17 -7.76
C LEU A 210 16.43 -19.47 -7.30
N ALA A 211 16.26 -19.81 -6.03
CA ALA A 211 16.74 -21.05 -5.46
C ALA A 211 15.87 -22.23 -5.92
N SER A 212 16.50 -23.35 -6.24
CA SER A 212 15.83 -24.57 -6.70
C SER A 212 15.04 -25.28 -5.59
N ASN A 213 15.42 -25.08 -4.33
CA ASN A 213 14.74 -25.64 -3.17
C ASN A 213 14.87 -24.71 -1.95
N LYS A 214 14.10 -25.03 -0.90
CA LYS A 214 14.09 -24.27 0.35
C LYS A 214 15.43 -24.37 1.07
N GLU A 215 16.08 -25.54 1.03
CA GLU A 215 17.35 -25.81 1.70
C GLU A 215 18.48 -24.90 1.21
N THR A 216 18.51 -24.52 -0.07
CA THR A 216 19.51 -23.58 -0.60
C THR A 216 19.40 -22.21 0.06
N VAL A 217 18.18 -21.66 0.19
CA VAL A 217 17.96 -20.36 0.85
C VAL A 217 18.35 -20.43 2.32
N LEU A 218 18.00 -21.52 2.99
CA LEU A 218 18.33 -21.73 4.40
C LEU A 218 19.84 -21.89 4.62
N THR A 219 20.53 -22.65 3.76
CA THR A 219 21.98 -22.80 3.82
C THR A 219 22.68 -21.44 3.71
N GLU A 220 22.32 -20.63 2.71
CA GLU A 220 22.91 -19.29 2.55
C GLU A 220 22.57 -18.35 3.72
N LEU A 221 21.37 -18.46 4.30
CA LEU A 221 20.99 -17.71 5.50
C LEU A 221 21.84 -18.11 6.71
N TRP A 222 22.09 -19.40 6.91
CA TRP A 222 22.95 -19.89 8.00
C TRP A 222 24.41 -19.50 7.80
N ASP A 223 24.93 -19.58 6.58
CA ASP A 223 26.30 -19.14 6.26
C ASP A 223 26.46 -17.63 6.52
N TRP A 224 25.48 -16.83 6.10
CA TRP A 224 25.45 -15.41 6.42
C TRP A 224 25.40 -15.15 7.93
N ALA A 225 24.53 -15.85 8.67
CA ALA A 225 24.42 -15.70 10.12
C ALA A 225 25.71 -16.09 10.85
N LYS A 226 26.36 -17.17 10.42
CA LYS A 226 27.67 -17.61 10.91
C LYS A 226 28.75 -16.54 10.65
N GLN A 227 28.76 -15.96 9.46
CA GLN A 227 29.70 -14.88 9.14
C GLN A 227 29.45 -13.65 10.01
N MET A 228 28.20 -13.17 10.10
CA MET A 228 27.88 -11.95 10.86
C MET A 228 28.10 -12.12 12.35
N SER A 229 27.79 -13.29 12.91
CA SER A 229 28.01 -13.58 14.33
C SER A 229 29.49 -13.59 14.72
N SER A 230 30.39 -13.94 13.78
CA SER A 230 31.85 -13.87 14.00
C SER A 230 32.42 -12.45 13.99
N LEU A 231 31.67 -11.46 13.49
CA LEU A 231 32.13 -10.08 13.35
C LEU A 231 31.77 -9.22 14.58
N PRO A 232 32.62 -8.23 14.92
CA PRO A 232 32.25 -7.14 15.82
C PRO A 232 31.00 -6.41 15.30
N PHE A 233 30.15 -5.94 16.23
CA PHE A 233 28.84 -5.36 15.92
C PHE A 233 28.89 -4.20 14.91
N ASP A 234 29.89 -3.32 15.02
CA ASP A 234 30.11 -2.18 14.12
C ASP A 234 30.42 -2.57 12.67
N LYS A 235 30.90 -3.81 12.46
CA LYS A 235 31.25 -4.35 11.14
C LYS A 235 30.16 -5.24 10.54
N ARG A 236 29.10 -5.54 11.29
CA ARG A 236 28.01 -6.40 10.79
C ARG A 236 27.18 -5.68 9.74
N LYS A 237 26.80 -6.45 8.73
CA LYS A 237 25.76 -6.10 7.76
C LYS A 237 24.45 -6.71 8.22
N SER A 238 23.35 -6.09 7.82
CA SER A 238 22.01 -6.56 8.13
C SER A 238 21.38 -7.29 6.96
N ALA A 239 20.45 -8.19 7.24
CA ALA A 239 19.66 -8.88 6.24
C ALA A 239 18.16 -8.91 6.59
N SER A 240 17.34 -9.23 5.60
CA SER A 240 15.91 -9.48 5.79
C SER A 240 15.56 -10.94 5.55
N LEU A 241 14.73 -11.53 6.41
CA LEU A 241 14.09 -12.82 6.17
C LEU A 241 12.60 -12.58 5.89
N ILE A 242 12.19 -12.79 4.64
CA ILE A 242 10.84 -12.48 4.17
C ILE A 242 10.10 -13.79 3.93
N CYS A 243 9.00 -14.04 4.63
CA CYS A 243 8.27 -15.30 4.54
C CYS A 243 6.78 -15.07 4.33
N HIS A 244 6.11 -15.89 3.51
CA HIS A 244 4.64 -15.89 3.51
C HIS A 244 4.06 -16.57 4.77
N LEU A 245 4.70 -17.66 5.20
CA LEU A 245 4.20 -18.49 6.30
C LEU A 245 4.82 -18.10 7.64
N ARG A 246 3.97 -17.70 8.60
CA ARG A 246 4.39 -17.43 9.98
C ARG A 246 5.15 -18.61 10.60
N LYS A 247 4.67 -19.84 10.38
CA LYS A 247 5.28 -21.05 10.97
C LYS A 247 6.74 -21.22 10.54
N ASP A 248 7.05 -20.93 9.28
CA ASP A 248 8.41 -21.05 8.75
C ASP A 248 9.30 -19.98 9.38
N MET A 249 8.84 -18.72 9.36
CA MET A 249 9.57 -17.62 9.97
C MET A 249 9.86 -17.88 11.46
N GLN A 250 8.85 -18.32 12.23
CA GLN A 250 9.01 -18.59 13.66
C GLN A 250 9.99 -19.73 13.92
N GLY A 251 9.92 -20.82 13.15
CA GLY A 251 10.85 -21.95 13.26
C GLY A 251 12.28 -21.52 12.97
N ILE A 252 12.50 -20.79 11.87
CA ILE A 252 13.82 -20.31 11.44
C ILE A 252 14.38 -19.32 12.47
N VAL A 253 13.61 -18.32 12.88
CA VAL A 253 14.06 -17.32 13.87
C VAL A 253 14.41 -17.99 15.21
N ARG A 254 13.63 -18.98 15.64
CA ARG A 254 13.92 -19.73 16.87
C ARG A 254 15.25 -20.48 16.77
N ALA A 255 15.50 -21.15 15.65
CA ALA A 255 16.75 -21.87 15.42
C ALA A 255 17.94 -20.90 15.37
N LEU A 256 17.84 -19.81 14.60
CA LEU A 256 18.90 -18.79 14.51
C LEU A 256 19.24 -18.15 15.86
N ARG A 257 18.24 -17.84 16.70
CA ARG A 257 18.50 -17.33 18.06
C ARG A 257 19.20 -18.34 18.96
N THR A 258 18.99 -19.63 18.72
CA THR A 258 19.63 -20.72 19.48
C THR A 258 21.07 -20.91 19.03
N ASP A 259 21.31 -20.97 17.72
CA ASP A 259 22.62 -21.23 17.13
C ASP A 259 23.54 -20.00 17.17
N PHE A 260 22.96 -18.80 17.08
CA PHE A 260 23.68 -17.52 16.99
C PHE A 260 23.13 -16.49 17.99
N PRO A 261 23.27 -16.72 19.31
CA PRO A 261 22.68 -15.87 20.35
C PRO A 261 23.21 -14.43 20.35
N GLY A 262 24.37 -14.18 19.72
CA GLY A 262 24.95 -12.85 19.57
C GLY A 262 24.34 -11.99 18.46
N LEU A 263 23.44 -12.53 17.62
CA LEU A 263 22.77 -11.78 16.57
C LEU A 263 21.51 -11.08 17.09
N HIS A 264 21.35 -9.81 16.73
CA HIS A 264 20.14 -9.06 17.05
C HIS A 264 19.05 -9.35 16.00
N ILE A 265 18.15 -10.28 16.34
CA ILE A 265 17.08 -10.73 15.45
C ILE A 265 15.73 -10.16 15.89
N LYS A 266 15.11 -9.37 15.02
CA LYS A 266 13.75 -8.83 15.20
C LYS A 266 12.78 -9.52 14.25
N ASN A 267 11.55 -9.81 14.70
CA ASN A 267 10.57 -10.47 13.85
C ASN A 267 9.13 -9.93 13.97
N TYR A 268 8.43 -9.79 12.84
CA TYR A 268 7.04 -9.30 12.79
C TYR A 268 6.09 -10.25 12.04
N HIS A 269 5.02 -10.66 12.72
CA HIS A 269 3.93 -11.46 12.16
C HIS A 269 2.58 -11.00 12.70
N ASP A 270 1.47 -11.54 12.17
CA ASP A 270 0.09 -11.19 12.56
C ASP A 270 -0.16 -11.17 14.08
N LYS A 271 0.41 -12.13 14.81
CA LYS A 271 0.37 -12.26 16.27
C LYS A 271 1.45 -11.51 17.07
N SER A 272 2.32 -10.72 16.44
CA SER A 272 3.26 -9.86 17.19
C SER A 272 2.51 -8.80 17.98
N ASP A 273 3.11 -8.33 19.08
CA ASP A 273 2.52 -7.30 19.94
C ASP A 273 2.16 -6.05 19.13
N PRO A 274 0.87 -5.64 19.11
CA PRO A 274 0.44 -4.42 18.43
C PRO A 274 1.12 -3.15 18.95
N VAL A 275 1.45 -3.08 20.26
CA VAL A 275 2.06 -1.90 20.88
C VAL A 275 3.50 -1.76 20.42
N GLU A 276 4.29 -2.85 20.51
CA GLU A 276 5.64 -2.91 19.95
C GLU A 276 5.65 -2.54 18.47
N LYS A 277 4.76 -3.11 17.66
CA LYS A 277 4.64 -2.78 16.24
C LYS A 277 4.37 -1.29 16.01
N ALA A 278 3.42 -0.71 16.75
CA ALA A 278 3.06 0.69 16.57
C ALA A 278 4.25 1.62 16.87
N ARG A 279 5.02 1.31 17.92
CA ARG A 279 6.24 2.05 18.30
C ARG A 279 7.36 1.86 17.30
N ASP A 280 7.66 0.61 16.92
CA ASP A 280 8.78 0.34 16.02
C ASP A 280 8.48 0.84 14.60
N PHE A 281 7.22 0.77 14.16
CA PHE A 281 6.82 1.24 12.84
C PHE A 281 6.66 2.75 12.75
N SER A 282 6.62 3.49 13.87
CA SER A 282 6.62 4.96 13.82
C SER A 282 7.97 5.55 13.45
N ASP A 283 9.07 4.87 13.83
CA ASP A 283 10.43 5.21 13.43
C ASP A 283 11.25 3.94 13.19
N VAL A 284 11.16 3.44 11.96
CA VAL A 284 11.84 2.20 11.55
C VAL A 284 13.35 2.36 11.44
N GLU A 285 13.85 3.57 11.21
CA GLU A 285 15.29 3.81 11.10
C GLU A 285 15.96 3.66 12.47
N GLU A 286 15.35 4.23 13.50
CA GLU A 286 15.84 4.05 14.87
C GLU A 286 15.54 2.64 15.39
N ALA A 287 14.32 2.12 15.21
CA ALA A 287 13.93 0.81 15.73
C ALA A 287 14.76 -0.34 15.13
N TRP A 288 15.22 -0.21 13.88
CA TRP A 288 15.98 -1.25 13.17
C TRP A 288 17.46 -0.91 12.97
N LYS A 289 17.96 0.16 13.58
CA LYS A 289 19.35 0.63 13.50
C LYS A 289 20.39 -0.43 13.89
N GLU A 290 20.05 -1.20 14.92
CA GLU A 290 20.91 -2.19 15.56
C GLU A 290 20.48 -3.64 15.27
N VAL A 291 19.53 -3.83 14.35
CA VAL A 291 19.02 -5.14 13.97
C VAL A 291 19.94 -5.76 12.92
N ASP A 292 20.46 -6.96 13.22
CA ASP A 292 21.25 -7.75 12.28
C ASP A 292 20.31 -8.48 11.29
N LEU A 293 19.22 -9.08 11.78
CA LEU A 293 18.24 -9.78 10.93
C LEU A 293 16.82 -9.32 11.24
N LEU A 294 16.16 -8.78 10.21
CA LEU A 294 14.74 -8.41 10.28
C LEU A 294 13.89 -9.48 9.57
N ALA A 295 13.13 -10.25 10.34
CA ALA A 295 12.25 -11.29 9.81
C ALA A 295 10.79 -10.84 9.76
N TYR A 296 10.08 -11.00 8.64
CA TYR A 296 8.67 -10.62 8.59
C TYR A 296 7.84 -11.39 7.58
N THR A 297 6.52 -11.34 7.82
CA THR A 297 5.47 -11.80 6.90
C THR A 297 4.73 -10.61 6.28
N SER A 298 3.66 -10.84 5.49
CA SER A 298 2.84 -9.79 4.85
C SER A 298 2.17 -8.80 5.82
N THR A 299 2.48 -8.90 7.10
CA THR A 299 1.98 -8.04 8.17
C THR A 299 2.70 -6.71 8.32
N LEU A 300 3.79 -6.46 7.58
CA LEU A 300 4.30 -5.11 7.39
C LEU A 300 3.27 -4.30 6.59
N LYS A 301 2.89 -3.15 7.14
CA LYS A 301 1.79 -2.32 6.62
C LYS A 301 2.31 -1.30 5.60
N ILE A 302 1.38 -0.74 4.83
CA ILE A 302 1.61 0.40 3.93
C ILE A 302 2.34 1.51 4.68
N GLY A 303 3.29 2.15 4.00
CA GLY A 303 4.01 3.31 4.53
C GLY A 303 5.29 2.99 5.30
N ILE A 304 5.57 1.70 5.57
CA ILE A 304 6.87 1.29 6.09
C ILE A 304 7.91 1.34 4.97
N SER A 305 8.99 2.06 5.19
CA SER A 305 10.08 2.20 4.23
C SER A 305 11.38 2.37 5.00
N CYS A 306 12.24 1.36 4.95
CA CYS A 306 13.57 1.39 5.56
C CYS A 306 14.63 1.68 4.49
N ILE A 307 15.43 2.72 4.73
CA ILE A 307 16.56 3.16 3.90
C ILE A 307 17.92 2.85 4.53
N ASN A 308 17.95 2.24 5.71
CA ASN A 308 19.18 1.83 6.38
C ASN A 308 20.10 1.02 5.42
N PRO A 309 21.29 1.54 5.08
CA PRO A 309 22.18 0.92 4.10
C PRO A 309 22.85 -0.36 4.60
N LYS A 310 22.74 -0.69 5.91
CA LYS A 310 23.22 -1.98 6.43
C LYS A 310 22.46 -3.16 5.85
N PHE A 311 21.19 -2.99 5.48
CA PHE A 311 20.39 -4.05 4.87
C PHE A 311 20.75 -4.25 3.40
N GLU A 312 21.65 -5.19 3.13
CA GLU A 312 22.17 -5.44 1.79
C GLU A 312 21.52 -6.65 1.10
N ARG A 313 21.07 -7.64 1.89
CA ARG A 313 20.56 -8.93 1.42
C ARG A 313 19.18 -9.29 1.97
N ALA A 314 18.36 -9.97 1.16
CA ALA A 314 17.12 -10.59 1.60
C ALA A 314 17.04 -12.07 1.22
N PHE A 315 16.57 -12.87 2.18
CA PHE A 315 16.28 -14.29 2.05
C PHE A 315 14.76 -14.46 2.03
N CYS A 316 14.23 -14.98 0.93
CA CYS A 316 12.80 -14.98 0.67
C CYS A 316 12.26 -16.40 0.56
N LEU A 317 11.23 -16.71 1.35
CA LEU A 317 10.52 -17.99 1.34
C LEU A 317 9.04 -17.73 1.04
N PHE A 318 8.69 -17.91 -0.22
CA PHE A 318 7.36 -17.63 -0.74
C PHE A 318 6.62 -18.91 -1.09
N ASN A 319 5.31 -18.76 -1.18
CA ASN A 319 4.40 -19.81 -1.61
C ASN A 319 3.39 -19.17 -2.55
N SER A 320 3.23 -19.75 -3.74
CA SER A 320 2.49 -19.17 -4.86
C SER A 320 0.97 -19.08 -4.65
N TYR A 321 0.42 -19.68 -3.58
CA TYR A 321 -1.02 -19.65 -3.29
C TYR A 321 -1.39 -18.64 -2.20
N ILE A 322 -0.42 -18.16 -1.40
CA ILE A 322 -0.72 -17.42 -0.17
C ILE A 322 -1.00 -15.95 -0.43
N GLU A 323 -0.17 -15.33 -1.27
CA GLU A 323 -0.19 -13.90 -1.51
C GLU A 323 -0.13 -13.65 -3.01
N THR A 324 -0.74 -12.55 -3.44
CA THR A 324 -0.66 -12.16 -4.85
C THR A 324 0.73 -11.62 -5.18
N ASN A 325 1.02 -11.42 -6.46
CA ASN A 325 2.31 -10.86 -6.89
C ASN A 325 2.44 -9.41 -6.38
N ALA A 326 1.33 -8.66 -6.37
CA ALA A 326 1.27 -7.31 -5.82
C ALA A 326 1.58 -7.28 -4.31
N GLY A 327 0.96 -8.17 -3.52
CA GLY A 327 1.24 -8.29 -2.10
C GLY A 327 2.70 -8.70 -1.82
N THR A 328 3.22 -9.66 -2.59
CA THR A 328 4.63 -10.10 -2.48
C THR A 328 5.60 -8.96 -2.81
N ASN A 329 5.34 -8.19 -3.86
CA ASN A 329 6.15 -7.01 -4.21
C ASN A 329 6.13 -5.96 -3.11
N GLN A 330 4.96 -5.69 -2.55
CA GLN A 330 4.86 -4.74 -1.46
C GLN A 330 5.75 -5.14 -0.29
N MET A 331 5.79 -6.44 0.05
CA MET A 331 6.68 -6.98 1.07
C MET A 331 8.16 -6.75 0.73
N LEU A 332 8.58 -7.13 -0.48
CA LEU A 332 9.97 -7.01 -0.94
C LEU A 332 10.47 -5.56 -0.92
N PHE A 333 9.61 -4.62 -1.29
CA PHE A 333 9.96 -3.22 -1.41
C PHE A 333 9.70 -2.42 -0.13
N HIS A 334 9.58 -3.03 1.06
CA HIS A 334 9.71 -2.25 2.31
C HIS A 334 11.18 -1.89 2.61
N MET A 335 12.11 -2.75 2.19
CA MET A 335 13.56 -2.57 2.40
C MET A 335 14.20 -1.97 1.15
N ARG A 336 14.44 -0.65 1.17
CA ARG A 336 14.89 0.12 0.00
C ARG A 336 16.31 -0.25 -0.40
N SER A 337 17.19 -0.39 0.58
CA SER A 337 18.63 -0.54 0.40
C SER A 337 19.08 -1.95 0.04
N VAL A 338 18.20 -2.96 0.17
CA VAL A 338 18.52 -4.34 -0.20
C VAL A 338 18.66 -4.46 -1.72
N LYS A 339 19.82 -4.98 -2.14
CA LYS A 339 20.20 -5.15 -3.55
C LYS A 339 20.23 -6.61 -3.98
N ASP A 340 20.49 -7.54 -3.07
CA ASP A 340 20.63 -8.97 -3.37
C ASP A 340 19.49 -9.77 -2.73
N TYR A 341 18.70 -10.45 -3.56
CA TYR A 341 17.58 -11.28 -3.14
C TYR A 341 17.82 -12.71 -3.58
N ILE A 342 17.73 -13.63 -2.64
CA ILE A 342 17.59 -15.06 -2.95
C ILE A 342 16.20 -15.52 -2.53
N CYS A 343 15.46 -16.08 -3.49
CA CYS A 343 14.06 -16.44 -3.33
C CYS A 343 13.86 -17.92 -3.59
N TYR A 344 13.13 -18.60 -2.72
CA TYR A 344 12.49 -19.87 -3.01
C TYR A 344 10.98 -19.66 -3.08
N ILE A 345 10.34 -20.22 -4.09
CA ILE A 345 8.88 -20.21 -4.22
C ILE A 345 8.40 -21.66 -4.21
N GLU A 346 7.66 -22.04 -3.17
CA GLU A 346 6.97 -23.33 -3.14
C GLU A 346 5.88 -23.34 -4.24
N GLN A 347 6.08 -24.16 -5.26
CA GLN A 347 5.19 -24.28 -6.42
C GLN A 347 4.16 -25.38 -6.18
N ARG A 348 2.87 -25.03 -6.22
CA ARG A 348 1.76 -26.01 -6.24
C ARG A 348 0.84 -25.85 -7.47
N SER A 349 1.13 -24.90 -8.36
CA SER A 349 0.42 -24.66 -9.62
C SER A 349 1.40 -24.37 -10.76
N SER A 350 0.99 -24.62 -12.00
CA SER A 350 1.84 -24.65 -13.20
C SER A 350 2.32 -23.27 -13.73
N ASN A 351 1.91 -22.15 -13.13
CA ASN A 351 2.10 -20.80 -13.70
C ASN A 351 3.11 -19.92 -12.92
N VAL A 352 3.96 -20.53 -12.10
CA VAL A 352 4.94 -19.83 -11.25
C VAL A 352 6.28 -19.71 -11.99
N PRO A 353 7.04 -18.61 -11.83
CA PRO A 353 8.37 -18.50 -12.43
C PRO A 353 9.30 -19.65 -12.04
N ILE A 354 9.88 -20.28 -13.06
CA ILE A 354 10.90 -21.34 -12.95
C ILE A 354 12.31 -20.87 -13.34
N THR A 355 12.43 -19.63 -13.83
CA THR A 355 13.71 -19.00 -14.19
C THR A 355 13.87 -17.67 -13.46
N GLU A 356 15.10 -17.19 -13.31
CA GLU A 356 15.38 -15.86 -12.76
C GLU A 356 14.73 -14.75 -13.58
N GLU A 357 14.77 -14.86 -14.91
CA GLU A 357 14.04 -13.97 -15.83
C GLU A 357 12.52 -14.07 -15.61
N GLY A 358 12.01 -15.29 -15.38
CA GLY A 358 10.62 -15.52 -15.00
C GLY A 358 10.26 -14.84 -13.69
N LEU A 359 11.12 -14.94 -12.67
CA LEU A 359 10.92 -14.31 -11.36
C LEU A 359 10.92 -12.80 -11.50
N PHE A 360 11.89 -12.25 -12.22
CA PHE A 360 11.96 -10.83 -12.54
C PHE A 360 10.69 -10.37 -13.28
N ASN A 361 10.24 -11.13 -14.28
CA ASN A 361 9.00 -10.85 -15.01
C ASN A 361 7.74 -11.03 -14.16
N TRP A 362 7.72 -11.96 -13.21
CA TRP A 362 6.62 -12.18 -12.27
C TRP A 362 6.50 -11.01 -11.28
N LEU A 363 7.63 -10.54 -10.75
CA LEU A 363 7.72 -9.31 -9.96
C LEU A 363 7.33 -8.08 -10.79
N LEU A 364 7.71 -8.01 -12.07
CA LEU A 364 7.34 -6.90 -12.96
C LEU A 364 5.86 -6.91 -13.40
N LYS A 365 5.29 -8.09 -13.66
CA LYS A 365 3.90 -8.26 -14.11
C LYS A 365 2.86 -7.97 -13.03
N ALA A 366 3.27 -7.86 -11.77
CA ALA A 366 2.41 -7.40 -10.69
C ALA A 366 1.78 -6.02 -10.94
N LYS A 367 2.31 -5.24 -11.90
CA LYS A 367 1.71 -3.97 -12.39
C LYS A 367 0.27 -4.08 -12.94
N ARG A 368 -0.31 -5.28 -13.01
CA ARG A 368 -1.57 -5.57 -13.73
C ARG A 368 -2.49 -6.52 -12.97
N GLU A 369 -2.44 -6.56 -11.64
CA GLU A 369 -3.51 -7.24 -10.90
C GLU A 369 -4.77 -6.37 -10.96
N CYS A 370 -5.48 -6.43 -12.09
CA CYS A 370 -6.80 -5.82 -12.20
C CYS A 370 -7.82 -6.59 -11.37
N LEU A 371 -8.96 -5.92 -11.18
CA LEU A 371 -10.16 -6.40 -10.50
C LEU A 371 -10.38 -7.92 -10.64
N PRO A 372 -10.77 -8.63 -9.55
CA PRO A 372 -11.08 -10.05 -9.55
C PRO A 372 -11.90 -10.48 -10.76
N GLN A 373 -11.57 -11.63 -11.34
CA GLN A 373 -12.23 -12.18 -12.54
C GLN A 373 -13.75 -12.27 -12.39
N GLU A 374 -14.26 -12.42 -11.16
CA GLU A 374 -15.70 -12.38 -10.82
C GLU A 374 -16.36 -11.01 -11.09
N LEU A 375 -15.63 -9.90 -10.95
CA LEU A 375 -16.10 -8.57 -11.33
C LEU A 375 -15.98 -8.32 -12.84
N GLN A 376 -15.04 -9.00 -13.50
CA GLN A 376 -14.92 -9.01 -14.97
C GLN A 376 -16.06 -9.81 -15.61
N ASN A 377 -16.45 -10.92 -14.97
CA ASN A 377 -17.48 -11.85 -15.42
C ASN A 377 -18.90 -11.48 -14.99
N ARG A 378 -19.08 -10.51 -14.08
CA ARG A 378 -20.40 -9.96 -13.69
C ARG A 378 -20.99 -8.98 -14.70
N GLY A 379 -20.47 -8.95 -15.93
CA GLY A 379 -21.23 -8.50 -17.07
C GLY A 379 -22.48 -9.36 -17.20
N TYR A 380 -23.61 -8.86 -16.73
CA TYR A 380 -24.92 -9.40 -17.08
C TYR A 380 -25.06 -9.28 -18.60
N PHE A 381 -24.74 -10.35 -19.31
CA PHE A 381 -25.21 -10.57 -20.66
C PHE A 381 -26.71 -10.83 -20.59
N GLN A 382 -27.52 -9.85 -21.01
CA GLN A 382 -28.52 -10.00 -22.08
C GLN A 382 -29.39 -8.73 -22.19
N MET A 383 -29.33 -8.15 -23.39
CA MET A 383 -30.19 -7.10 -23.98
C MET A 383 -30.06 -5.66 -23.47
#